data_AF-A0A921MV58-F1
#
_entry.id   AF-A0A921MV58-F1
#
_cell.length_a   1.000
_cell.length_b   1.000
_cell.length_c   1.000
_cell.angle_alpha   90.00
_cell.angle_beta   90.00
_cell.angle_gamma   90.00
#
_symmetry.space_group_name_H-M   'P 1'
#
loop_
_entity.id
_entity.type
_entity.pdbx_description
1 polymer ?
#
loop_
_entity_poly.entity_id
_entity_poly.type
_entity_poly.pdbx_seq_one_letter_code
_entity_poly.pdbx_strand_id
1 'polypeptide(L)'
;MPHTLSVTVHVDLDLKEVQLAVAGCLTAETHPSLLPIVRQAQGLEPAPRITLDLTGAGHIDLDGLVPLRHALEREALPGTETLSYRLPDPLPVCRRTVAARRPTGTAEDLFLDGAGREAPLALLRSTEAPSRTPSAPAPSAEAPERTARSRSRREEILAGAAEMFAEHGYHGASLRDISRHIGISHPGLMHHFASKDILLDSVIDLLEAHARRILDQVETMHADPAAMLRALSVHWDPAALPTQLLATLGAESVSGDHPGRFRMARLRRVHEHVFEQCFLEFRQRNLLRPGLDPAFASRAMFGLVLNLAVRERTVRTMQGGGHDDAPIEELTRLARSFVESGASH
;
A
#
# COMPACT_ATOMS: atom_id res chain seq x y z
N MET A 1 28.56 2.04 -2.47
CA MET A 1 28.94 1.99 -3.90
C MET A 1 27.69 2.22 -4.71
N PRO A 2 27.74 3.09 -5.74
CA PRO A 2 26.56 3.49 -6.50
C PRO A 2 25.87 2.30 -7.18
N HIS A 3 24.57 2.45 -7.47
CA HIS A 3 23.89 1.57 -8.40
C HIS A 3 24.50 1.76 -9.79
N THR A 4 24.90 0.67 -10.42
CA THR A 4 25.48 0.66 -11.76
C THR A 4 24.59 -0.15 -12.68
N LEU A 5 24.45 0.34 -13.91
CA LEU A 5 23.67 -0.26 -14.98
C LEU A 5 24.58 -0.38 -16.20
N SER A 6 24.53 -1.52 -16.87
CA SER A 6 25.30 -1.79 -18.10
C SER A 6 24.33 -2.25 -19.19
N VAL A 7 24.50 -1.73 -20.39
CA VAL A 7 23.67 -2.09 -21.56
C VAL A 7 24.57 -2.69 -22.63
N THR A 8 24.19 -3.86 -23.14
CA THR A 8 24.72 -4.40 -24.40
C THR A 8 23.66 -4.21 -25.46
N VAL A 9 24.02 -3.56 -26.57
CA VAL A 9 23.11 -3.36 -27.71
C VAL A 9 23.44 -4.39 -28.77
N HIS A 10 22.48 -5.25 -29.08
CA HIS A 10 22.52 -6.16 -30.20
C HIS A 10 21.67 -5.57 -31.33
N VAL A 11 22.19 -5.56 -32.55
CA VAL A 11 21.51 -5.08 -33.75
C VAL A 11 21.64 -6.15 -34.81
N ASP A 12 20.52 -6.57 -35.40
CA ASP A 12 20.54 -7.54 -36.49
C ASP A 12 21.11 -6.93 -37.78
N LEU A 13 21.73 -7.75 -38.63
CA LEU A 13 22.44 -7.31 -39.83
C LEU A 13 21.53 -6.61 -40.87
N ASP A 14 20.22 -6.84 -40.82
CA ASP A 14 19.23 -6.16 -41.68
C ASP A 14 18.60 -4.91 -41.04
N LEU A 15 19.08 -4.53 -39.85
CA LEU A 15 18.67 -3.38 -39.03
C LEU A 15 17.20 -3.39 -38.59
N LYS A 16 16.46 -4.50 -38.71
CA LYS A 16 15.04 -4.57 -38.32
C LYS A 16 14.81 -4.90 -36.85
N GLU A 17 15.79 -5.47 -36.15
CA GLU A 17 15.71 -5.80 -34.74
C GLU A 17 16.86 -5.16 -33.95
N VAL A 18 16.54 -4.58 -32.80
CA VAL A 18 17.49 -4.07 -31.82
C VAL A 18 17.12 -4.59 -30.43
N GLN A 19 18.00 -5.36 -29.80
CA GLN A 19 17.83 -5.83 -28.42
C GLN A 19 18.80 -5.10 -27.49
N LEU A 20 18.25 -4.35 -26.53
CA LEU A 20 19.01 -3.71 -25.47
C LEU A 20 19.01 -4.63 -24.25
N ALA A 21 20.07 -5.43 -24.09
CA ALA A 21 20.25 -6.30 -22.94
C ALA A 21 20.79 -5.49 -21.75
N VAL A 22 19.98 -5.33 -20.72
CA VAL A 22 20.29 -4.53 -19.52
C VAL A 22 20.70 -5.46 -18.37
N ALA A 23 21.83 -5.13 -17.75
CA ALA A 23 22.31 -5.78 -16.54
C ALA A 23 22.68 -4.75 -15.46
N GLY A 24 22.83 -5.22 -14.22
CA GLY A 24 23.06 -4.35 -13.05
C GLY A 24 21.78 -3.98 -12.32
N CYS A 25 21.65 -2.72 -11.89
CA CYS A 25 20.49 -2.24 -11.12
C CYS A 25 19.70 -1.20 -11.92
N LEU A 26 18.42 -1.44 -12.16
CA LEU A 26 17.46 -0.43 -12.64
C LEU A 26 16.74 0.20 -11.44
N THR A 27 16.93 1.50 -11.25
CA THR A 27 16.46 2.31 -10.10
C THR A 27 16.09 3.72 -10.54
N ALA A 28 15.49 4.52 -9.65
CA ALA A 28 15.25 5.94 -9.89
C ALA A 28 16.50 6.70 -10.39
N GLU A 29 17.68 6.40 -9.84
CA GLU A 29 18.95 7.02 -10.22
C GLU A 29 19.47 6.59 -11.60
N THR A 30 19.27 5.31 -11.98
CA THR A 30 19.94 4.71 -13.14
C THR A 30 19.09 4.69 -14.40
N HIS A 31 17.76 4.65 -14.28
CA HIS A 31 16.85 4.57 -15.42
C HIS A 31 16.99 5.70 -16.47
N PRO A 32 17.34 6.97 -16.13
CA PRO A 32 17.46 8.02 -17.14
C PRO A 32 18.57 7.75 -18.16
N SER A 33 19.56 6.93 -17.79
CA SER A 33 20.68 6.52 -18.63
C SER A 33 20.26 5.64 -19.82
N LEU A 34 19.09 4.99 -19.75
CA LEU A 34 18.56 4.16 -20.83
C LEU A 34 17.90 5.00 -21.94
N LEU A 35 17.31 6.15 -21.60
CA LEU A 35 16.58 7.00 -22.54
C LEU A 35 17.40 7.41 -23.79
N PRO A 36 18.65 7.93 -23.70
CA PRO A 36 19.41 8.28 -24.90
C PRO A 36 19.73 7.08 -25.78
N ILE A 37 19.92 5.89 -25.20
CA ILE A 37 20.24 4.65 -25.95
C ILE A 37 19.00 4.17 -26.71
N VAL A 38 17.82 4.19 -26.09
CA VAL A 38 16.57 3.84 -26.76
C VAL A 38 16.23 4.84 -27.87
N ARG A 39 16.39 6.15 -27.63
CA ARG A 39 16.22 7.19 -28.67
C ARG A 39 17.16 6.98 -29.87
N GLN A 40 18.41 6.59 -29.61
CA GLN A 40 19.37 6.29 -30.68
C GLN A 40 18.93 5.06 -31.50
N ALA A 41 18.38 4.02 -30.86
CA ALA A 41 17.81 2.87 -31.56
C ALA A 41 16.54 3.21 -32.36
N GLN A 42 15.68 4.10 -31.83
CA GLN A 42 14.48 4.60 -32.52
C GLN A 42 14.81 5.44 -33.77
N GLY A 43 16.00 6.03 -33.85
CA GLY A 43 16.47 6.83 -34.98
C GLY A 43 17.18 6.04 -36.09
N LEU A 44 17.16 4.70 -36.05
CA LEU A 44 17.71 3.85 -37.12
C LEU A 44 16.71 3.71 -38.28
N GLU A 45 17.24 3.61 -39.50
CA GLU A 45 16.48 3.42 -40.73
C GLU A 45 16.91 2.12 -41.44
N PRO A 46 16.00 1.17 -41.73
CA PRO A 46 14.56 1.20 -41.43
C PRO A 46 14.27 1.16 -39.93
N ALA A 47 13.15 1.76 -39.52
CA ALA A 47 12.69 1.76 -38.12
C ALA A 47 12.63 0.34 -37.52
N PRO A 48 13.47 0.01 -36.52
CA PRO A 48 13.56 -1.33 -35.97
C PRO A 48 12.43 -1.63 -34.98
N ARG A 49 12.16 -2.92 -34.78
CA ARG A 49 11.58 -3.40 -33.51
C ARG A 49 12.68 -3.42 -32.45
N ILE A 50 12.35 -2.88 -31.29
CA ILE A 50 13.24 -2.66 -30.16
C ILE A 50 12.73 -3.50 -28.99
N THR A 51 13.59 -4.36 -28.45
CA THR A 51 13.32 -5.09 -27.22
C THR A 51 14.24 -4.59 -26.11
N LEU A 52 13.67 -3.96 -25.08
CA LEU A 52 14.39 -3.71 -23.84
C LEU A 52 14.35 -4.97 -22.98
N ASP A 53 15.46 -5.71 -22.96
CA ASP A 53 15.59 -6.96 -22.23
C ASP A 53 16.19 -6.71 -20.84
N LEU A 54 15.33 -6.78 -19.83
CA LEU A 54 15.66 -6.54 -18.43
C LEU A 54 15.92 -7.86 -17.68
N THR A 55 15.87 -9.02 -18.34
CA THR A 55 16.05 -10.34 -17.68
C THR A 55 17.44 -10.54 -17.08
N GLY A 56 18.45 -9.82 -17.59
CA GLY A 56 19.82 -9.80 -17.04
C GLY A 56 20.02 -8.86 -15.85
N ALA A 57 19.01 -8.10 -15.42
CA ALA A 57 19.13 -7.18 -14.31
C ALA A 57 19.25 -7.94 -12.97
N GLY A 58 20.19 -7.51 -12.11
CA GLY A 58 20.34 -8.03 -10.74
C GLY A 58 19.50 -7.28 -9.71
N HIS A 59 18.85 -6.18 -10.13
CA HIS A 59 17.85 -5.43 -9.38
C HIS A 59 16.93 -4.67 -10.34
N ILE A 60 15.62 -4.81 -10.19
CA ILE A 60 14.63 -3.96 -10.85
C ILE A 60 13.74 -3.34 -9.79
N ASP A 61 13.84 -2.02 -9.64
CA ASP A 61 12.98 -1.21 -8.82
C ASP A 61 11.80 -0.66 -9.65
N LEU A 62 10.61 -0.54 -9.05
CA LEU A 62 9.47 0.08 -9.71
C LEU A 62 9.70 1.58 -9.96
N ASP A 63 10.48 2.24 -9.10
CA ASP A 63 10.86 3.65 -9.26
C ASP A 63 11.90 3.87 -10.37
N GLY A 64 12.54 2.80 -10.86
CA GLY A 64 13.29 2.83 -12.11
C GLY A 64 12.43 2.43 -13.32
N LEU A 65 11.64 1.36 -13.18
CA LEU A 65 10.90 0.77 -14.30
C LEU A 65 9.70 1.60 -14.76
N VAL A 66 8.91 2.16 -13.83
CA VAL A 66 7.69 2.90 -14.19
C VAL A 66 8.01 4.25 -14.85
N PRO A 67 8.93 5.09 -14.33
CA PRO A 67 9.31 6.34 -15.01
C PRO A 67 9.96 6.09 -16.37
N LEU A 68 10.79 5.04 -16.50
CA LEU A 68 11.37 4.63 -17.78
C LEU A 68 10.29 4.32 -18.82
N ARG A 69 9.32 3.47 -18.45
CA ARG A 69 8.18 3.15 -19.32
C ARG A 69 7.41 4.40 -19.73
N HIS A 70 7.08 5.26 -18.77
CA HIS A 70 6.31 6.47 -19.04
C HIS A 70 7.07 7.45 -19.96
N ALA A 71 8.38 7.59 -19.80
CA ALA A 71 9.19 8.44 -20.67
C ALA A 71 9.20 7.91 -22.12
N LEU A 72 9.38 6.60 -22.30
CA LEU A 72 9.42 5.98 -23.63
C LEU A 72 8.03 5.90 -24.29
N GLU A 73 6.97 5.68 -23.52
CA GLU A 73 5.58 5.70 -23.99
C GLU A 73 5.12 7.11 -24.42
N ARG A 74 5.65 8.18 -23.80
CA ARG A 74 5.40 9.58 -24.20
C ARG A 74 6.09 10.00 -25.49
N GLU A 75 7.18 9.32 -25.84
CA GLU A 75 8.01 9.62 -27.02
C GLU A 75 7.63 8.76 -28.24
N ALA A 76 6.76 7.75 -28.05
CA ALA A 76 6.22 6.93 -29.12
C ALA A 76 5.21 7.68 -29.99
N LEU A 77 5.36 7.59 -31.32
CA LEU A 77 4.38 8.10 -32.28
C LEU A 77 3.12 7.20 -32.31
N PRO A 78 1.92 7.76 -32.56
CA PRO A 78 0.71 6.95 -32.68
C PRO A 78 0.83 5.93 -33.82
N GLY A 79 0.78 4.64 -33.48
CA GLY A 79 0.83 3.53 -34.44
C GLY A 79 2.18 2.82 -34.58
N THR A 80 3.23 3.24 -33.87
CA THR A 80 4.51 2.51 -33.84
C THR A 80 4.62 1.62 -32.60
N GLU A 81 4.08 0.40 -32.65
CA GLU A 81 4.32 -0.66 -31.66
C GLU A 81 5.74 -1.27 -31.81
N THR A 82 6.76 -0.42 -31.90
CA THR A 82 8.14 -0.84 -32.11
C THR A 82 8.88 -1.15 -30.82
N LEU A 83 8.42 -0.69 -29.65
CA LEU A 83 9.11 -0.92 -28.37
C LEU A 83 8.41 -1.98 -27.51
N SER A 84 9.15 -3.03 -27.16
CA SER A 84 8.72 -4.11 -26.27
C SER A 84 9.65 -4.25 -25.06
N TYR A 85 9.14 -4.86 -23.98
CA TYR A 85 9.87 -5.08 -22.73
C TYR A 85 9.90 -6.58 -22.42
N ARG A 86 11.08 -7.15 -22.18
CA ARG A 86 11.21 -8.49 -21.59
C ARG A 86 11.61 -8.35 -20.14
N LEU A 87 10.69 -8.68 -19.24
CA LEU A 87 10.89 -8.61 -17.79
C LEU A 87 11.17 -10.02 -17.23
N PRO A 88 12.05 -10.14 -16.22
CA PRO A 88 12.14 -11.34 -15.40
C PRO A 88 10.90 -11.47 -14.50
N ASP A 89 10.40 -12.68 -14.31
CA ASP A 89 9.31 -12.99 -13.38
C ASP A 89 9.78 -14.08 -12.39
N PRO A 90 9.85 -13.80 -11.07
CA PRO A 90 9.57 -12.52 -10.41
C PRO A 90 10.66 -11.46 -10.67
N LEU A 91 10.31 -10.18 -10.46
CA LEU A 91 11.28 -9.08 -10.54
C LEU A 91 12.41 -9.26 -9.51
N PRO A 92 13.69 -9.17 -9.92
CA PRO A 92 14.83 -9.41 -9.04
C PRO A 92 15.01 -8.26 -8.06
N VAL A 93 15.00 -8.58 -6.77
CA VAL A 93 15.27 -7.64 -5.68
C VAL A 93 16.77 -7.67 -5.36
N CYS A 94 17.40 -6.51 -5.17
CA CYS A 94 18.84 -6.46 -4.96
C CYS A 94 19.26 -7.24 -3.70
N ARG A 95 20.29 -8.10 -3.80
CA ARG A 95 20.88 -8.71 -2.60
C ARG A 95 21.39 -7.68 -1.58
N ARG A 96 21.59 -6.41 -1.95
CA ARG A 96 21.94 -5.32 -1.02
C ARG A 96 20.73 -4.78 -0.24
N THR A 97 19.56 -4.65 -0.87
CA THR A 97 18.32 -4.38 -0.12
C THR A 97 17.91 -5.58 0.72
N VAL A 98 18.10 -6.81 0.24
CA VAL A 98 17.83 -8.03 1.04
C VAL A 98 18.82 -8.23 2.20
N ALA A 99 20.11 -7.94 2.04
CA ALA A 99 21.10 -8.04 3.12
C ALA A 99 20.90 -6.97 4.21
N ALA A 100 20.41 -5.78 3.85
CA ALA A 100 19.93 -4.77 4.80
C ALA A 100 18.55 -5.11 5.41
N ARG A 101 17.83 -6.09 4.85
CA ARG A 101 16.51 -6.59 5.28
C ARG A 101 16.56 -7.98 5.93
N ARG A 102 17.69 -8.43 6.51
CA ARG A 102 17.66 -9.60 7.41
C ARG A 102 16.84 -9.22 8.66
N PRO A 103 15.64 -9.80 8.88
CA PRO A 103 14.80 -9.39 9.99
C PRO A 103 15.21 -10.14 11.25
N THR A 104 15.77 -9.42 12.22
CA THR A 104 15.73 -9.84 13.63
C THR A 104 14.57 -9.12 14.30
N GLY A 105 13.35 -9.56 13.99
CA GLY A 105 12.10 -8.98 14.49
C GLY A 105 10.94 -9.21 13.53
N THR A 106 9.84 -9.73 14.04
CA THR A 106 8.62 -10.01 13.27
C THR A 106 7.63 -8.84 13.38
N ALA A 107 7.36 -8.19 12.26
CA ALA A 107 6.36 -7.11 12.14
C ALA A 107 4.91 -7.66 12.05
N GLU A 108 4.59 -8.69 12.84
CA GLU A 108 3.35 -9.47 12.74
C GLU A 108 2.18 -8.85 13.53
N ASP A 109 2.48 -7.99 14.52
CA ASP A 109 1.51 -7.52 15.54
C ASP A 109 1.16 -6.01 15.40
N LEU A 110 1.19 -5.47 14.16
CA LEU A 110 0.78 -4.08 13.87
C LEU A 110 -0.71 -3.92 13.55
N PHE A 111 -1.43 -5.02 13.34
CA PHE A 111 -2.86 -5.04 13.03
C PHE A 111 -3.57 -6.20 13.78
N LEU A 112 -3.77 -6.03 15.08
CA LEU A 112 -4.74 -6.80 15.87
C LEU A 112 -5.95 -5.91 16.17
N ASP A 113 -7.11 -6.54 16.24
CA ASP A 113 -8.30 -6.06 15.53
C ASP A 113 -9.60 -6.24 16.34
N GLY A 114 -10.69 -5.59 15.90
CA GLY A 114 -12.11 -6.01 16.05
C GLY A 114 -12.75 -6.33 17.42
N ALA A 115 -12.01 -6.47 18.52
CA ALA A 115 -12.49 -7.14 19.75
C ALA A 115 -12.35 -6.35 21.07
N GLY A 116 -11.83 -5.12 21.04
CA GLY A 116 -12.02 -4.11 22.09
C GLY A 116 -11.02 -4.04 23.26
N ARG A 117 -10.41 -2.84 23.40
CA ARG A 117 -9.77 -2.25 24.61
C ARG A 117 -8.37 -2.79 25.01
N GLU A 118 -7.40 -1.97 25.42
CA GLU A 118 -7.24 -0.50 25.40
C GLU A 118 -5.77 -0.09 25.64
N ALA A 119 -5.36 1.11 25.21
CA ALA A 119 -4.24 1.84 25.81
C ALA A 119 -4.43 3.36 25.62
N PRO A 120 -4.69 4.15 26.69
CA PRO A 120 -4.98 5.58 26.56
C PRO A 120 -3.71 6.45 26.56
N LEU A 121 -3.61 7.39 25.62
CA LEU A 121 -2.68 8.52 25.72
C LEU A 121 -3.28 9.63 26.60
N ALA A 122 -3.20 9.45 27.91
CA ALA A 122 -3.50 10.50 28.87
C ALA A 122 -2.39 11.57 28.86
N LEU A 123 -2.80 12.84 28.71
CA LEU A 123 -1.93 13.99 28.52
C LEU A 123 -0.94 14.23 29.68
N LEU A 124 0.26 14.68 29.30
CA LEU A 124 1.27 15.26 30.19
C LEU A 124 0.69 16.42 31.03
N ARG A 125 0.56 16.22 32.36
CA ARG A 125 0.61 17.31 33.34
C ARG A 125 1.41 16.90 34.58
N SER A 126 2.44 17.69 34.86
CA SER A 126 3.20 17.66 36.11
C SER A 126 2.51 18.52 37.17
N THR A 127 2.54 18.08 38.44
CA THR A 127 2.96 18.91 39.60
C THR A 127 3.14 18.06 40.87
N GLU A 128 4.31 18.23 41.49
CA GLU A 128 4.60 18.17 42.95
C GLU A 128 4.62 16.84 43.76
N ALA A 129 5.59 16.83 44.68
CA ALA A 129 5.90 15.90 45.77
C ALA A 129 6.26 16.78 47.02
N PRO A 130 6.71 16.29 48.21
CA PRO A 130 7.01 14.92 48.66
C PRO A 130 6.54 14.54 50.10
N SER A 131 6.62 13.23 50.46
CA SER A 131 6.92 12.65 51.80
C SER A 131 6.55 11.13 51.88
N ARG A 132 7.11 10.26 52.75
CA ARG A 132 8.39 10.24 53.51
C ARG A 132 8.74 8.80 54.01
N THR A 133 9.83 8.22 53.51
CA THR A 133 10.70 7.19 54.19
C THR A 133 10.13 5.79 54.56
N PRO A 134 10.98 4.75 54.78
CA PRO A 134 10.70 3.38 54.27
C PRO A 134 10.79 2.22 55.29
N SER A 135 10.40 1.01 54.88
CA SER A 135 10.87 -0.26 55.46
C SER A 135 10.77 -1.43 54.46
N ALA A 136 11.64 -2.44 54.59
CA ALA A 136 11.77 -3.64 53.76
C ALA A 136 12.50 -4.75 54.57
N PRO A 137 12.66 -6.03 54.10
CA PRO A 137 12.22 -6.64 52.84
C PRO A 137 11.57 -8.06 52.94
N ALA A 138 11.25 -8.62 51.77
CA ALA A 138 11.10 -10.06 51.42
C ALA A 138 9.79 -10.80 51.81
N PRO A 139 9.39 -11.87 51.07
CA PRO A 139 10.01 -12.48 49.88
C PRO A 139 9.27 -12.19 48.55
N SER A 140 10.00 -12.11 47.44
CA SER A 140 9.43 -11.90 46.11
C SER A 140 9.05 -13.22 45.44
N ALA A 141 7.76 -13.45 45.24
CA ALA A 141 7.25 -14.49 44.35
C ALA A 141 7.06 -13.93 42.93
N GLU A 142 7.62 -14.63 41.94
CA GLU A 142 7.20 -14.71 40.53
C GLU A 142 6.73 -13.40 39.86
N ALA A 143 7.69 -12.68 39.27
CA ALA A 143 7.38 -11.73 38.21
C ALA A 143 7.01 -12.48 36.91
N PRO A 144 5.94 -12.10 36.19
CA PRO A 144 5.61 -12.71 34.91
C PRO A 144 6.63 -12.27 33.84
N GLU A 145 7.44 -13.21 33.34
CA GLU A 145 8.37 -12.94 32.25
C GLU A 145 7.66 -12.72 30.91
N ARG A 146 7.80 -11.49 30.38
CA ARG A 146 8.13 -11.21 28.96
C ARG A 146 7.25 -11.85 27.86
N THR A 147 6.12 -11.21 27.55
CA THR A 147 5.50 -11.27 26.19
C THR A 147 4.91 -9.93 25.74
N ALA A 148 5.74 -8.89 25.76
CA ALA A 148 5.56 -7.74 24.88
C ALA A 148 6.83 -7.60 24.04
N ARG A 149 6.76 -7.95 22.74
CA ARG A 149 7.83 -7.63 21.79
C ARG A 149 7.88 -6.12 21.69
N SER A 150 8.92 -5.48 22.23
CA SER A 150 9.12 -4.05 22.01
C SER A 150 9.26 -3.82 20.51
N ARG A 151 8.31 -3.09 19.91
CA ARG A 151 8.40 -2.68 18.50
C ARG A 151 9.74 -2.00 18.25
N SER A 152 10.35 -2.26 17.11
CA SER A 152 11.56 -1.56 16.71
C SER A 152 11.25 -0.08 16.51
N ARG A 153 12.23 0.80 16.77
CA ARG A 153 12.08 2.25 16.52
C ARG A 153 11.64 2.57 15.08
N ARG A 154 12.01 1.72 14.11
CA ARG A 154 11.56 1.83 12.71
C ARG A 154 10.06 1.60 12.57
N GLU A 155 9.49 0.61 13.24
CA GLU A 155 8.05 0.29 13.21
C GLU A 155 7.23 1.37 13.93
N GLU A 156 7.71 1.91 15.05
CA GLU A 156 7.09 3.07 15.72
C GLU A 156 6.99 4.28 14.79
N ILE A 157 8.09 4.60 14.08
CA ILE A 157 8.11 5.70 13.11
C ILE A 157 7.13 5.44 11.96
N LEU A 158 7.08 4.20 11.48
CA LEU A 158 6.22 3.83 10.37
C LEU A 158 4.73 3.91 10.75
N ALA A 159 4.37 3.50 11.96
CA ALA A 159 3.02 3.62 12.49
C ALA A 159 2.59 5.09 12.65
N GLY A 160 3.41 5.93 13.29
CA GLY A 160 3.09 7.35 13.43
C GLY A 160 3.08 8.12 12.09
N ALA A 161 3.88 7.69 11.11
CA ALA A 161 3.81 8.22 9.75
C ALA A 161 2.52 7.81 9.02
N ALA A 162 2.08 6.55 9.18
CA ALA A 162 0.80 6.07 8.66
C ALA A 162 -0.39 6.87 9.23
N GLU A 163 -0.41 7.13 10.55
CA GLU A 163 -1.41 8.00 11.19
C GLU A 163 -1.40 9.41 10.58
N MET A 164 -0.22 10.04 10.49
CA MET A 164 -0.07 11.39 9.95
C MET A 164 -0.47 11.50 8.47
N PHE A 165 -0.18 10.49 7.64
CA PHE A 165 -0.60 10.44 6.24
C PHE A 165 -2.10 10.14 6.08
N ALA A 166 -2.71 9.38 6.98
CA ALA A 166 -4.16 9.19 6.98
C ALA A 166 -4.92 10.48 7.33
N GLU A 167 -4.35 11.32 8.19
CA GLU A 167 -4.96 12.57 8.67
C GLU A 167 -4.69 13.77 7.77
N HIS A 168 -3.44 13.98 7.36
CA HIS A 168 -2.99 15.18 6.66
C HIS A 168 -2.65 14.94 5.18
N GLY A 169 -2.81 13.70 4.70
CA GLY A 169 -2.33 13.27 3.39
C GLY A 169 -0.80 13.21 3.30
N TYR A 170 -0.29 12.75 2.15
CA TYR A 170 1.13 12.88 1.86
C TYR A 170 1.50 14.36 1.79
N HIS A 171 0.81 15.20 1.01
CA HIS A 171 1.25 16.58 0.81
C HIS A 171 1.24 17.41 2.10
N GLY A 172 0.22 17.27 2.96
CA GLY A 172 0.10 18.04 4.20
C GLY A 172 1.03 17.62 5.35
N ALA A 173 1.47 16.36 5.41
CA ALA A 173 2.36 15.89 6.48
C ALA A 173 3.84 16.24 6.21
N SER A 174 4.50 17.02 7.07
CA SER A 174 5.96 17.22 6.99
C SER A 174 6.73 16.25 7.86
N LEU A 175 7.97 15.92 7.47
CA LEU A 175 8.89 15.09 8.26
C LEU A 175 9.21 15.68 9.65
N ARG A 176 9.01 16.99 9.86
CA ARG A 176 9.14 17.62 11.17
C ARG A 176 7.90 17.38 12.03
N ASP A 177 6.72 17.47 11.44
CA ASP A 177 5.46 17.23 12.14
C ASP A 177 5.30 15.75 12.49
N ILE A 178 5.65 14.85 11.58
CA ILE A 178 5.75 13.40 11.84
C ILE A 178 6.73 13.14 13.00
N SER A 179 7.94 13.73 13.00
CA SER A 179 8.88 13.55 14.12
C SER A 179 8.35 14.08 15.45
N ARG A 180 7.58 15.18 15.43
CA ARG A 180 6.93 15.76 16.62
C ARG A 180 5.81 14.86 17.15
N HIS A 181 4.99 14.30 16.26
CA HIS A 181 3.91 13.35 16.58
C HIS A 181 4.43 12.10 17.29
N ILE A 182 5.50 11.50 16.76
CA ILE A 182 6.14 10.30 17.33
C ILE A 182 6.97 10.62 18.61
N GLY A 183 7.29 11.90 18.87
CA GLY A 183 8.12 12.31 20.00
C GLY A 183 9.62 12.02 19.82
N ILE A 184 10.13 12.07 18.58
CA ILE A 184 11.55 11.88 18.26
C ILE A 184 12.18 13.10 17.59
N SER A 185 13.51 13.18 17.59
CA SER A 185 14.21 14.23 16.87
C SER A 185 14.12 14.01 15.35
N HIS A 186 14.04 15.10 14.58
CA HIS A 186 14.04 15.02 13.12
C HIS A 186 15.29 14.31 12.54
N PRO A 187 16.53 14.52 13.05
CA PRO A 187 17.68 13.69 12.66
C PRO A 187 17.52 12.20 13.02
N GLY A 188 16.88 11.88 14.14
CA GLY A 188 16.57 10.50 14.53
C GLY A 188 15.60 9.82 13.56
N LEU A 189 14.60 10.55 13.05
CA LEU A 189 13.72 10.06 11.99
C LEU A 189 14.50 9.84 10.67
N MET A 190 15.30 10.84 10.27
CA MET A 190 16.13 10.79 9.06
C MET A 190 17.17 9.66 9.05
N HIS A 191 17.63 9.22 10.22
CA HIS A 191 18.49 8.04 10.33
C HIS A 191 17.79 6.73 9.89
N HIS A 192 16.47 6.64 10.07
CA HIS A 192 15.68 5.47 9.65
C HIS A 192 15.07 5.64 8.25
N PHE A 193 14.67 6.85 7.86
CA PHE A 193 14.02 7.13 6.57
C PHE A 193 14.63 8.39 5.96
N ALA A 194 15.48 8.23 4.95
CA ALA A 194 16.26 9.34 4.39
C ALA A 194 15.44 10.40 3.65
N SER A 195 14.19 10.10 3.28
CA SER A 195 13.24 11.06 2.68
C SER A 195 11.81 10.75 3.10
N LYS A 196 10.91 11.70 2.79
CA LYS A 196 9.46 11.55 2.96
C LYS A 196 8.88 10.50 2.01
N ASP A 197 9.49 10.35 0.84
CA ASP A 197 9.04 9.40 -0.19
C ASP A 197 9.36 7.97 0.24
N ILE A 198 10.59 7.71 0.71
CA ILE A 198 10.98 6.40 1.29
C ILE A 198 10.09 6.01 2.49
N LEU A 199 9.62 7.00 3.25
CA LEU A 199 8.66 6.80 4.33
C LEU A 199 7.25 6.49 3.79
N LEU A 200 6.77 7.21 2.78
CA LEU A 200 5.51 6.92 2.09
C LEU A 200 5.54 5.51 1.48
N ASP A 201 6.59 5.14 0.76
CA ASP A 201 6.71 3.83 0.13
C ASP A 201 6.69 2.70 1.16
N SER A 202 7.29 2.93 2.33
CA SER A 202 7.20 1.98 3.44
C SER A 202 5.78 1.89 4.04
N VAL A 203 4.97 2.96 3.99
CA VAL A 203 3.56 2.93 4.40
C VAL A 203 2.70 2.24 3.34
N ILE A 204 2.99 2.45 2.05
CA ILE A 204 2.32 1.76 0.95
C ILE A 204 2.69 0.26 0.93
N ASP A 205 3.92 -0.13 1.32
CA ASP A 205 4.31 -1.53 1.55
C ASP A 205 3.37 -2.20 2.58
N LEU A 206 2.93 -1.50 3.63
CA LEU A 206 1.96 -2.02 4.61
C LEU A 206 0.57 -2.22 3.99
N LEU A 207 0.11 -1.28 3.15
CA LEU A 207 -1.15 -1.41 2.44
C LEU A 207 -1.13 -2.57 1.43
N GLU A 208 -0.02 -2.75 0.70
CA GLU A 208 0.16 -3.87 -0.24
C GLU A 208 0.25 -5.22 0.49
N ALA A 209 0.87 -5.27 1.67
CA ALA A 209 0.87 -6.46 2.54
C ALA A 209 -0.52 -6.75 3.14
N HIS A 210 -1.32 -5.73 3.44
CA HIS A 210 -2.71 -5.89 3.88
C HIS A 210 -3.61 -6.38 2.73
N ALA A 211 -3.53 -5.76 1.56
CA ALA A 211 -4.27 -6.15 0.37
C ALA A 211 -3.92 -7.58 -0.09
N ARG A 212 -2.67 -8.03 0.10
CA ARG A 212 -2.28 -9.43 -0.15
C ARG A 212 -2.97 -10.43 0.78
N ARG A 213 -3.02 -10.16 2.09
CA ARG A 213 -3.76 -11.01 3.04
C ARG A 213 -5.26 -11.11 2.70
N ILE A 214 -5.85 -10.02 2.21
CA ILE A 214 -7.23 -10.00 1.73
C ILE A 214 -7.38 -10.87 0.47
N LEU A 215 -6.46 -10.77 -0.49
CA LEU A 215 -6.44 -11.65 -1.68
C LEU A 215 -6.33 -13.13 -1.29
N ASP A 216 -5.46 -13.47 -0.34
CA ASP A 216 -5.26 -14.83 0.17
C ASP A 216 -6.54 -15.41 0.84
N GLN A 217 -7.53 -14.56 1.17
CA GLN A 217 -8.80 -14.93 1.81
C GLN A 217 -10.02 -14.85 0.86
N VAL A 218 -9.82 -14.56 -0.44
CA VAL A 218 -10.89 -14.46 -1.45
C VAL A 218 -11.78 -15.70 -1.49
N GLU A 219 -11.19 -16.90 -1.47
CA GLU A 219 -11.94 -18.18 -1.49
C GLU A 219 -12.87 -18.33 -0.28
N THR A 220 -12.45 -17.83 0.89
CA THR A 220 -13.28 -17.83 2.11
C THR A 220 -14.39 -16.79 2.02
N MET A 221 -14.10 -15.60 1.47
CA MET A 221 -15.08 -14.52 1.35
C MET A 221 -16.20 -14.84 0.34
N HIS A 222 -15.88 -15.49 -0.77
CA HIS A 222 -16.86 -15.88 -1.78
C HIS A 222 -17.52 -17.24 -1.50
N ALA A 223 -17.26 -17.86 -0.35
CA ALA A 223 -17.90 -19.11 0.05
C ALA A 223 -19.42 -18.94 0.28
N ASP A 224 -19.83 -17.83 0.91
CA ASP A 224 -21.23 -17.43 1.05
C ASP A 224 -21.35 -15.91 1.35
N PRO A 225 -22.52 -15.28 1.14
CA PRO A 225 -22.68 -13.85 1.42
C PRO A 225 -22.42 -13.45 2.87
N ALA A 226 -22.67 -14.33 3.86
CA ALA A 226 -22.38 -14.03 5.26
C ALA A 226 -20.87 -14.03 5.55
N ALA A 227 -20.05 -14.80 4.83
CA ALA A 227 -18.59 -14.75 4.88
C ALA A 227 -18.07 -13.41 4.36
N MET A 228 -18.54 -12.94 3.20
CA MET A 228 -18.22 -11.60 2.71
C MET A 228 -18.67 -10.51 3.70
N LEU A 229 -19.86 -10.62 4.30
CA LEU A 229 -20.34 -9.66 5.30
C LEU A 229 -19.45 -9.61 6.56
N ARG A 230 -18.96 -10.76 7.06
CA ARG A 230 -17.98 -10.80 8.16
C ARG A 230 -16.64 -10.16 7.77
N ALA A 231 -16.24 -10.34 6.51
CA ALA A 231 -15.00 -9.78 6.00
C ALA A 231 -15.00 -8.24 5.89
N LEU A 232 -16.17 -7.61 5.69
CA LEU A 232 -16.32 -6.15 5.69
C LEU A 232 -15.77 -5.50 6.97
N SER A 233 -16.08 -6.07 8.14
CA SER A 233 -15.65 -5.49 9.43
C SER A 233 -14.18 -5.76 9.78
N VAL A 234 -13.54 -6.74 9.13
CA VAL A 234 -12.16 -7.16 9.41
C VAL A 234 -11.16 -6.49 8.44
N HIS A 235 -11.59 -6.18 7.22
CA HIS A 235 -10.70 -5.73 6.15
C HIS A 235 -11.06 -4.37 5.55
N TRP A 236 -12.26 -3.87 5.80
CA TRP A 236 -12.78 -2.63 5.21
C TRP A 236 -13.55 -1.77 6.21
N ASP A 237 -13.29 -1.90 7.51
CA ASP A 237 -13.84 -0.99 8.53
C ASP A 237 -13.43 0.46 8.20
N PRO A 238 -14.39 1.37 7.94
CA PRO A 238 -14.11 2.78 7.67
C PRO A 238 -13.38 3.52 8.80
N ALA A 239 -13.50 3.05 10.05
CA ALA A 239 -12.79 3.62 11.19
C ALA A 239 -11.33 3.14 11.30
N ALA A 240 -10.95 2.06 10.60
CA ALA A 240 -9.61 1.49 10.68
C ALA A 240 -8.57 2.27 9.85
N LEU A 241 -7.35 2.33 10.38
CA LEU A 241 -6.23 3.08 9.78
C LEU A 241 -5.91 2.68 8.32
N PRO A 242 -5.91 1.38 7.91
CA PRO A 242 -5.67 1.01 6.51
C PRO A 242 -6.72 1.60 5.55
N THR A 243 -8.00 1.59 5.94
CA THR A 243 -9.10 2.12 5.13
C THR A 243 -9.02 3.64 5.00
N GLN A 244 -8.66 4.33 6.08
CA GLN A 244 -8.45 5.78 6.08
C GLN A 244 -7.22 6.20 5.25
N LEU A 245 -6.11 5.45 5.34
CA LEU A 245 -4.95 5.61 4.46
C LEU A 245 -5.34 5.44 2.98
N LEU A 246 -6.07 4.38 2.65
CA LEU A 246 -6.54 4.13 1.28
C LEU A 246 -7.44 5.24 0.77
N ALA A 247 -8.30 5.82 1.62
CA ALA A 247 -9.15 6.95 1.26
C ALA A 247 -8.34 8.23 1.03
N THR A 248 -7.50 8.64 1.99
CA THR A 248 -6.74 9.90 1.92
C THR A 248 -5.67 9.86 0.83
N LEU A 249 -4.79 8.86 0.81
CA LEU A 249 -3.76 8.72 -0.23
C LEU A 249 -4.35 8.34 -1.59
N GLY A 250 -5.50 7.65 -1.61
CA GLY A 250 -6.25 7.38 -2.83
C GLY A 250 -6.80 8.66 -3.46
N ALA A 251 -7.30 9.59 -2.66
CA ALA A 251 -7.73 10.91 -3.13
C ALA A 251 -6.55 11.77 -3.62
N GLU A 252 -5.44 11.83 -2.86
CA GLU A 252 -4.25 12.58 -3.30
C GLU A 252 -3.59 12.00 -4.56
N SER A 253 -3.73 10.68 -4.83
CA SER A 253 -3.21 10.05 -6.05
C SER A 253 -3.84 10.57 -7.36
N VAL A 254 -4.88 11.40 -7.29
CA VAL A 254 -5.39 12.14 -8.46
C VAL A 254 -4.35 13.15 -8.96
N SER A 255 -3.57 13.77 -8.06
CA SER A 255 -2.47 14.68 -8.38
C SER A 255 -1.34 13.95 -9.09
N GLY A 256 -0.85 14.53 -10.20
CA GLY A 256 0.16 13.90 -11.07
C GLY A 256 1.56 13.79 -10.45
N ASP A 257 1.84 14.57 -9.42
CA ASP A 257 3.10 14.66 -8.69
C ASP A 257 3.14 13.80 -7.41
N HIS A 258 2.03 13.17 -7.01
CA HIS A 258 2.00 12.30 -5.82
C HIS A 258 2.83 11.01 -6.08
N PRO A 259 3.94 10.77 -5.38
CA PRO A 259 4.90 9.72 -5.74
C PRO A 259 4.28 8.30 -5.71
N GLY A 260 3.43 8.02 -4.71
CA GLY A 260 2.73 6.75 -4.60
C GLY A 260 1.60 6.51 -5.61
N ARG A 261 1.34 7.42 -6.57
CA ARG A 261 0.11 7.45 -7.39
C ARG A 261 -0.26 6.11 -8.03
N PHE A 262 0.68 5.49 -8.74
CA PHE A 262 0.42 4.23 -9.44
C PHE A 262 0.26 3.04 -8.49
N ARG A 263 0.89 3.07 -7.30
CA ARG A 263 0.71 2.05 -6.26
C ARG A 263 -0.69 2.16 -5.64
N MET A 264 -1.14 3.37 -5.30
CA MET A 264 -2.50 3.62 -4.81
C MET A 264 -3.57 3.21 -5.82
N ALA A 265 -3.39 3.51 -7.10
CA ALA A 265 -4.31 3.07 -8.16
C ALA A 265 -4.37 1.54 -8.29
N ARG A 266 -3.24 0.84 -8.12
CA ARG A 266 -3.20 -0.65 -8.09
C ARG A 266 -3.89 -1.21 -6.85
N LEU A 267 -3.63 -0.66 -5.67
CA LEU A 267 -4.29 -1.04 -4.40
C LEU A 267 -5.81 -0.95 -4.51
N ARG A 268 -6.32 0.17 -5.02
CA ARG A 268 -7.75 0.35 -5.30
C ARG A 268 -8.30 -0.77 -6.19
N ARG A 269 -7.62 -1.07 -7.31
CA ARG A 269 -8.02 -2.14 -8.23
C ARG A 269 -7.98 -3.53 -7.59
N VAL A 270 -7.08 -3.78 -6.63
CA VAL A 270 -7.03 -5.05 -5.89
C VAL A 270 -8.28 -5.22 -5.01
N HIS A 271 -8.68 -4.21 -4.23
CA HIS A 271 -9.89 -4.32 -3.42
C HIS A 271 -11.17 -4.39 -4.28
N GLU A 272 -11.25 -3.63 -5.37
CA GLU A 272 -12.33 -3.77 -6.35
C GLU A 272 -12.37 -5.19 -6.94
N HIS A 273 -11.23 -5.77 -7.31
CA HIS A 273 -11.15 -7.14 -7.81
C HIS A 273 -11.65 -8.19 -6.80
N VAL A 274 -11.30 -8.05 -5.51
CA VAL A 274 -11.76 -8.96 -4.45
C VAL A 274 -13.30 -8.96 -4.36
N PHE A 275 -13.94 -7.80 -4.31
CA PHE A 275 -15.41 -7.73 -4.33
C PHE A 275 -16.01 -8.26 -5.63
N GLU A 276 -15.36 -8.03 -6.77
CA GLU A 276 -15.81 -8.55 -8.07
C GLU A 276 -15.80 -10.08 -8.08
N GLN A 277 -14.77 -10.74 -7.53
CA GLN A 277 -14.74 -12.21 -7.41
C GLN A 277 -15.89 -12.72 -6.55
N CYS A 278 -16.15 -12.09 -5.39
CA CYS A 278 -17.30 -12.45 -4.55
C CYS A 278 -18.63 -12.33 -5.30
N PHE A 279 -18.87 -11.22 -6.00
CA PHE A 279 -20.13 -11.03 -6.74
C PHE A 279 -20.23 -11.92 -8.00
N LEU A 280 -19.12 -12.24 -8.66
CA LEU A 280 -19.09 -13.21 -9.76
C LEU A 280 -19.50 -14.62 -9.28
N GLU A 281 -18.99 -15.05 -8.13
CA GLU A 281 -19.32 -16.35 -7.55
C GLU A 281 -20.76 -16.39 -7.04
N PHE A 282 -21.23 -15.34 -6.35
CA PHE A 282 -22.62 -15.24 -5.93
C PHE A 282 -23.58 -15.25 -7.14
N ARG A 283 -23.20 -14.65 -8.28
CA ARG A 283 -23.99 -14.73 -9.51
C ARG A 283 -24.06 -16.16 -10.05
N GLN A 284 -22.95 -16.90 -10.06
CA GLN A 284 -22.94 -18.32 -10.47
C GLN A 284 -23.85 -19.20 -9.60
N ARG A 285 -23.95 -18.87 -8.30
CA ARG A 285 -24.79 -19.58 -7.32
C ARG A 285 -26.23 -19.06 -7.22
N ASN A 286 -26.64 -18.10 -8.05
CA ASN A 286 -27.94 -17.40 -7.97
C ASN A 286 -28.20 -16.70 -6.62
N LEU A 287 -27.14 -16.29 -5.93
CA LEU A 287 -27.16 -15.51 -4.69
C LEU A 287 -26.98 -14.00 -4.93
N LEU A 288 -26.59 -13.59 -6.14
CA LEU A 288 -26.56 -12.17 -6.53
C LEU A 288 -27.91 -11.76 -7.14
N ARG A 289 -28.38 -10.55 -6.79
CA ARG A 289 -29.59 -9.92 -7.31
C ARG A 289 -29.66 -10.00 -8.85
N PRO A 290 -30.78 -10.45 -9.46
CA PRO A 290 -30.92 -10.55 -10.90
C PRO A 290 -30.61 -9.23 -11.64
N GLY A 291 -29.82 -9.31 -12.71
CA GLY A 291 -29.46 -8.16 -13.54
C GLY A 291 -28.38 -7.24 -12.95
N LEU A 292 -27.88 -7.48 -11.74
CA LEU A 292 -26.78 -6.70 -11.16
C LEU A 292 -25.44 -7.07 -11.81
N ASP A 293 -24.72 -6.07 -12.34
CA ASP A 293 -23.35 -6.24 -12.85
C ASP A 293 -22.34 -6.37 -11.68
N PRO A 294 -21.59 -7.48 -11.56
CA PRO A 294 -20.55 -7.66 -10.53
C PRO A 294 -19.47 -6.58 -10.54
N ALA A 295 -19.07 -6.08 -11.72
CA ALA A 295 -18.04 -5.05 -11.83
C ALA A 295 -18.56 -3.69 -11.30
N PHE A 296 -19.82 -3.35 -11.58
CA PHE A 296 -20.50 -2.20 -10.98
C PHE A 296 -20.68 -2.36 -9.47
N ALA A 297 -21.19 -3.50 -9.01
CA ALA A 297 -21.41 -3.79 -7.58
C ALA A 297 -20.11 -3.69 -6.78
N SER A 298 -18.99 -4.20 -7.32
CA SER A 298 -17.64 -4.05 -6.77
C SER A 298 -17.23 -2.57 -6.60
N ARG A 299 -17.29 -1.79 -7.69
CA ARG A 299 -16.92 -0.36 -7.67
C ARG A 299 -17.81 0.46 -6.74
N ALA A 300 -19.10 0.12 -6.65
CA ALA A 300 -20.04 0.73 -5.71
C ALA A 300 -19.71 0.37 -4.25
N MET A 301 -19.38 -0.90 -3.98
CA MET A 301 -19.00 -1.38 -2.65
C MET A 301 -17.73 -0.69 -2.14
N PHE A 302 -16.63 -0.78 -2.90
CA PHE A 302 -15.38 -0.15 -2.49
C PHE A 302 -15.44 1.38 -2.52
N GLY A 303 -16.26 1.96 -3.42
CA GLY A 303 -16.58 3.39 -3.41
C GLY A 303 -17.25 3.84 -2.10
N LEU A 304 -18.20 3.05 -1.56
CA LEU A 304 -18.82 3.33 -0.27
C LEU A 304 -17.83 3.17 0.89
N VAL A 305 -16.97 2.13 0.88
CA VAL A 305 -15.90 1.94 1.88
C VAL A 305 -15.02 3.20 2.01
N LEU A 306 -14.51 3.70 0.87
CA LEU A 306 -13.67 4.90 0.86
C LEU A 306 -14.45 6.16 1.27
N ASN A 307 -15.71 6.30 0.84
CA ASN A 307 -16.54 7.45 1.21
C ASN A 307 -16.82 7.50 2.72
N LEU A 308 -17.13 6.35 3.33
CA LEU A 308 -17.38 6.25 4.77
C LEU A 308 -16.11 6.56 5.57
N ALA A 309 -14.93 6.14 5.11
CA ALA A 309 -13.68 6.46 5.81
C ALA A 309 -13.38 7.97 5.83
N VAL A 310 -13.78 8.69 4.78
CA VAL A 310 -13.77 10.17 4.77
C VAL A 310 -14.82 10.73 5.75
N ARG A 311 -16.04 10.16 5.78
CA ARG A 311 -17.12 10.59 6.71
C ARG A 311 -16.75 10.40 8.18
N GLU A 312 -16.01 9.35 8.55
CA GLU A 312 -15.51 9.14 9.92
C GLU A 312 -14.65 10.31 10.41
N ARG A 313 -13.77 10.85 9.55
CA ARG A 313 -12.89 11.98 9.91
C ARG A 313 -13.57 13.35 9.78
N THR A 314 -14.60 13.48 8.94
CA THR A 314 -15.17 14.79 8.56
C THR A 314 -16.56 15.06 9.11
N VAL A 315 -17.50 14.13 8.95
CA VAL A 315 -18.91 14.35 9.30
C VAL A 315 -19.18 13.93 10.74
N ARG A 316 -18.65 12.78 11.16
CA ARG A 316 -18.84 12.29 12.53
C ARG A 316 -18.22 13.16 13.60
N THR A 317 -17.07 13.76 13.31
CA THR A 317 -16.40 14.74 14.18
C THR A 317 -17.26 16.00 14.41
N MET A 318 -18.23 16.29 13.53
CA MET A 318 -19.23 17.36 13.69
C MET A 318 -20.55 16.89 14.33
N GLN A 319 -20.94 15.61 14.18
CA GLN A 319 -22.24 15.07 14.58
C GLN A 319 -22.40 14.74 16.08
N GLY A 320 -21.31 14.78 16.86
CA GLY A 320 -21.37 14.79 18.32
C GLY A 320 -22.07 13.59 18.99
N GLY A 321 -21.65 12.36 18.65
CA GLY A 321 -21.95 11.13 19.42
C GLY A 321 -23.41 10.63 19.46
N GLY A 322 -24.39 11.42 19.03
CA GLY A 322 -25.82 11.08 19.10
C GLY A 322 -26.44 10.54 17.81
N HIS A 323 -25.64 10.20 16.79
CA HIS A 323 -26.12 9.65 15.51
C HIS A 323 -25.69 8.18 15.38
N ASP A 324 -26.66 7.31 15.14
CA ASP A 324 -26.53 5.83 15.18
C ASP A 324 -26.09 5.21 13.84
N ASP A 325 -25.61 6.04 12.89
CA ASP A 325 -25.22 5.62 11.54
C ASP A 325 -23.86 4.91 11.54
N ALA A 326 -23.78 3.72 12.15
CA ALA A 326 -22.57 2.90 12.20
C ALA A 326 -22.06 2.59 10.77
N PRO A 327 -20.79 2.87 10.42
CA PRO A 327 -20.36 2.87 9.01
C PRO A 327 -20.35 1.45 8.46
N ILE A 328 -19.98 0.50 9.31
CA ILE A 328 -20.02 -0.92 9.00
C ILE A 328 -21.45 -1.45 8.79
N GLU A 329 -22.46 -0.83 9.40
CA GLU A 329 -23.86 -1.15 9.15
C GLU A 329 -24.32 -0.60 7.80
N GLU A 330 -23.87 0.60 7.39
CA GLU A 330 -24.11 1.11 6.04
C GLU A 330 -23.49 0.20 4.97
N LEU A 331 -22.24 -0.24 5.15
CA LEU A 331 -21.60 -1.24 4.27
C LEU A 331 -22.37 -2.56 4.23
N THR A 332 -22.75 -3.08 5.41
CA THR A 332 -23.53 -4.32 5.53
C THR A 332 -24.90 -4.19 4.84
N ARG A 333 -25.55 -3.03 4.95
CA ARG A 333 -26.84 -2.72 4.32
C ARG A 333 -26.71 -2.67 2.80
N LEU A 334 -25.69 -2.01 2.25
CA LEU A 334 -25.42 -2.02 0.81
C LEU A 334 -25.14 -3.44 0.33
N ALA A 335 -24.27 -4.18 1.02
CA ALA A 335 -23.88 -5.52 0.61
C ALA A 335 -25.08 -6.48 0.60
N ARG A 336 -25.94 -6.45 1.63
CA ARG A 336 -27.21 -7.20 1.66
C ARG A 336 -28.14 -6.84 0.50
N SER A 337 -28.18 -5.58 0.07
CA SER A 337 -29.02 -5.16 -1.07
C SER A 337 -28.58 -5.73 -2.43
N PHE A 338 -27.35 -6.24 -2.53
CA PHE A 338 -26.82 -6.89 -3.73
C PHE A 338 -27.03 -8.41 -3.77
N VAL A 339 -27.29 -9.05 -2.62
CA VAL A 339 -27.28 -10.52 -2.44
C VAL A 339 -28.63 -11.06 -1.94
N GLU A 340 -29.72 -10.49 -2.46
CA GLU A 340 -31.12 -10.65 -2.04
C GLU A 340 -31.47 -11.92 -1.22
N SER A 341 -32.02 -11.70 -0.02
CA SER A 341 -32.59 -12.75 0.84
C SER A 341 -33.84 -13.39 0.21
N GLY A 342 -33.65 -14.38 -0.66
CA GLY A 342 -34.71 -15.17 -1.27
C GLY A 342 -35.46 -16.05 -0.28
N ALA A 343 -36.39 -15.47 0.50
CA ALA A 343 -37.29 -16.19 1.40
C ALA A 343 -38.66 -15.50 1.51
N SER A 344 -39.39 -15.40 0.38
CA SER A 344 -40.83 -15.11 0.35
C SER A 344 -41.42 -15.49 -1.02
N HIS A 345 -41.77 -16.77 -1.18
CA HIS A 345 -42.71 -17.28 -2.18
C HIS A 345 -43.58 -18.36 -1.54
#